data_AF-D2S5I7-F1
#
_entry.id   AF-D2S5I7-F1
#
_cell.length_a   1.000
_cell.length_b   1.000
_cell.length_c   1.000
_cell.angle_alpha   90.00
_cell.angle_beta   90.00
_cell.angle_gamma   90.00
#
_symmetry.space_group_name_H-M   'P 1'
#
loop_
_entity.id
_entity.type
_entity.pdbx_description
1 polymer ?
#
loop_
_entity_poly.entity_id
_entity_poly.type
_entity_poly.pdbx_seq_one_letter_code
_entity_poly.pdbx_strand_id
1 'polypeptide(L)'
;MPRPPSLPPAEKQRLILSILAGGMTVAAAARQAEVSEQSVGNWKRQFLEAGAAGLAAGSGKPSTREQQLEAEVAELTTALGEAAVELRVWKKSAEHRLGPSKTSR
;
A
#
# COMPACT_ATOMS: atom_id res chain seq x y z
N MET A 1 -21.37 -4.30 -17.91
CA MET A 1 -20.37 -3.77 -18.85
C MET A 1 -19.05 -4.48 -18.60
N PRO A 2 -18.46 -5.18 -19.58
CA PRO A 2 -17.10 -5.71 -19.42
C PRO A 2 -16.14 -4.53 -19.29
N ARG A 3 -15.32 -4.53 -18.23
CA ARG A 3 -14.26 -3.55 -18.04
C ARG A 3 -13.25 -3.74 -19.18
N PRO A 4 -12.92 -2.71 -19.98
CA PRO A 4 -11.86 -2.84 -20.98
C PRO A 4 -10.59 -3.36 -20.30
N PRO A 5 -9.84 -4.28 -20.92
CA PRO A 5 -8.57 -4.73 -20.37
C PRO A 5 -7.70 -3.49 -20.13
N SER A 6 -7.37 -3.24 -18.87
CA SER A 6 -6.49 -2.14 -18.54
C SER A 6 -5.13 -2.44 -19.14
N LEU A 7 -4.68 -1.60 -20.07
CA LEU A 7 -3.33 -1.65 -20.63
C LEU A 7 -2.31 -1.93 -19.51
N PRO A 8 -1.41 -2.92 -19.67
CA PRO A 8 -0.42 -3.25 -18.65
C PRO A 8 0.35 -2.00 -18.18
N PRO A 9 0.70 -1.88 -16.89
CA PRO A 9 1.36 -0.68 -16.37
C PRO A 9 2.65 -0.30 -17.12
N ALA A 10 3.45 -1.30 -17.52
CA ALA A 10 4.68 -1.09 -18.28
C ALA A 10 4.43 -0.53 -19.69
N GLU A 11 3.35 -0.95 -20.35
CA GLU A 11 2.96 -0.42 -21.65
C GLU A 11 2.45 1.01 -21.55
N LYS A 12 1.63 1.28 -20.53
CA LYS A 12 1.20 2.65 -20.19
C LYS A 12 2.41 3.56 -19.96
N GLN A 13 3.41 3.10 -19.20
CA GLN A 13 4.64 3.85 -18.98
C GLN A 13 5.39 4.13 -20.28
N ARG A 14 5.58 3.13 -21.15
CA ARG A 14 6.24 3.31 -22.45
C ARG A 14 5.55 4.36 -23.31
N LEU A 15 4.21 4.33 -23.40
CA LEU A 15 3.45 5.34 -24.13
C LEU A 15 3.68 6.74 -23.56
N ILE A 16 3.60 6.90 -22.23
CA ILE A 16 3.83 8.21 -21.58
C ILE A 16 5.25 8.72 -21.83
N LEU A 17 6.27 7.86 -21.75
CA LEU A 17 7.64 8.25 -22.04
C LEU A 17 7.82 8.70 -23.50
N SER A 18 7.23 8.00 -24.47
CA SER A 18 7.24 8.41 -25.87
C SER A 18 6.54 9.76 -26.10
N ILE A 19 5.45 10.05 -25.37
CA ILE A 19 4.79 11.36 -25.43
C ILE A 19 5.70 12.46 -24.88
N LEU A 20 6.34 12.22 -23.73
CA LEU A 20 7.23 13.19 -23.10
C LEU A 20 8.49 13.46 -23.92
N ALA A 21 9.00 12.44 -24.62
CA ALA A 21 10.11 12.56 -25.56
C ALA A 21 9.73 13.25 -26.89
N GLY A 22 8.45 13.58 -27.10
CA GLY A 22 7.95 14.18 -28.34
C GLY A 22 7.84 13.20 -29.52
N GLY A 23 8.11 11.92 -29.32
CA GLY A 23 8.03 10.89 -30.36
C GLY A 23 6.61 10.43 -30.69
N MET A 24 5.61 10.81 -29.87
CA MET A 24 4.21 10.45 -30.06
C MET A 24 3.28 11.52 -29.47
N THR A 25 2.13 11.76 -30.10
CA THR A 25 1.10 12.66 -29.55
C THR A 25 0.15 11.93 -28.60
N VAL A 26 -0.57 12.68 -27.76
CA VAL A 26 -1.63 12.14 -26.88
C VAL A 26 -2.72 11.43 -27.70
N ALA A 27 -3.13 12.03 -28.83
CA ALA A 27 -4.10 11.45 -29.75
C ALA A 27 -3.63 10.15 -30.43
N ALA A 28 -2.33 10.05 -30.76
CA ALA A 28 -1.77 8.80 -31.29
C ALA A 28 -1.74 7.70 -30.22
N ALA A 29 -1.33 8.04 -29.00
CA ALA A 29 -1.33 7.11 -27.87
C ALA A 29 -2.72 6.60 -27.51
N ALA A 30 -3.72 7.50 -27.52
CA ALA A 30 -5.11 7.18 -27.23
C ALA A 30 -5.68 6.16 -28.22
N ARG A 31 -5.41 6.35 -29.51
CA ARG A 31 -5.78 5.38 -30.57
C ARG A 31 -5.09 4.05 -30.40
N GLN A 32 -3.78 4.03 -30.15
CA GLN A 32 -3.01 2.80 -29.97
C GLN A 32 -3.46 1.99 -28.75
N ALA A 33 -3.83 2.67 -27.66
CA ALA A 33 -4.28 2.03 -26.43
C ALA A 33 -5.81 1.84 -26.36
N GLU A 34 -6.55 2.21 -27.42
CA GLU A 34 -8.01 2.15 -27.50
C GLU A 34 -8.71 2.84 -26.31
N VAL A 35 -8.18 3.98 -25.87
CA VAL A 35 -8.73 4.80 -24.78
C VAL A 35 -8.98 6.24 -25.22
N SER A 36 -9.66 7.02 -24.38
CA SER A 36 -9.82 8.45 -24.61
C SER A 36 -8.50 9.22 -24.41
N GLU A 37 -8.34 10.33 -25.14
CA GLU A 37 -7.23 11.26 -24.91
C GLU A 37 -7.20 11.80 -23.48
N GLN A 38 -8.38 11.96 -22.86
CA GLN A 38 -8.49 12.33 -21.44
C GLN A 38 -7.85 11.28 -20.52
N SER A 39 -8.02 9.99 -20.82
CA SER A 39 -7.37 8.91 -20.06
C SER A 39 -5.86 9.01 -20.15
N VAL A 40 -5.32 9.21 -21.36
CA VAL A 40 -3.89 9.42 -21.57
C VAL A 40 -3.39 10.70 -20.88
N GLY A 41 -4.17 11.78 -20.92
CA GLY A 41 -3.87 13.02 -20.20
C GLY A 41 -3.80 12.82 -18.68
N ASN A 42 -4.74 12.04 -18.13
CA ASN A 42 -4.72 11.65 -16.71
C ASN A 42 -3.47 10.84 -16.37
N TRP A 43 -3.08 9.90 -17.23
CA TRP A 43 -1.88 9.08 -17.05
C TRP A 43 -0.60 9.91 -17.07
N LYS A 44 -0.50 10.85 -18.01
CA LYS A 44 0.63 11.80 -18.10
C LYS A 44 0.75 12.62 -16.81
N ARG A 45 -0.37 13.15 -16.31
CA ARG A 45 -0.39 13.92 -15.06
C ARG A 45 0.10 13.09 -13.87
N GLN A 46 -0.49 11.90 -13.67
CA GLN A 46 -0.10 10.99 -12.59
C GLN A 46 1.39 10.63 -12.64
N PHE A 47 1.91 10.38 -13.84
CA PHE A 47 3.34 10.06 -14.03
C PHE A 47 4.25 11.23 -13.63
N LEU A 48 3.90 12.46 -14.02
CA LEU A 48 4.67 13.66 -13.68
C LEU A 48 4.58 14.00 -12.18
N GLU A 49 3.40 13.88 -11.58
CA GLU A 49 3.19 14.09 -10.14
C GLU A 49 3.99 13.08 -9.31
N ALA A 50 3.92 11.80 -9.66
CA ALA A 50 4.69 10.75 -9.00
C ALA A 50 6.21 10.93 -9.21
N GLY A 51 6.63 11.33 -10.42
CA GLY A 51 8.03 11.65 -10.70
C GLY A 51 8.55 12.82 -9.87
N ALA A 52 7.77 13.91 -9.77
CA ALA A 52 8.10 15.06 -8.93
C ALA A 52 8.17 14.69 -7.44
N ALA A 53 7.19 13.91 -6.95
CA ALA A 53 7.19 13.42 -5.58
C ALA A 53 8.41 12.54 -5.27
N GLY A 54 8.78 11.63 -6.18
CA GLY A 54 9.96 10.79 -6.04
C GLY A 54 11.26 11.60 -6.01
N LEU A 55 11.38 12.62 -6.87
CA LEU A 55 12.53 13.53 -6.86
C LEU A 55 12.60 14.37 -5.57
N ALA A 56 11.47 14.81 -5.04
CA ALA A 56 11.40 15.57 -3.79
C ALA A 56 11.70 14.72 -2.54
N ALA A 57 11.27 13.45 -2.53
CA ALA A 57 11.51 12.53 -1.43
C ALA A 57 12.98 12.05 -1.36
N GLY A 58 13.69 12.04 -2.49
CA GLY A 58 15.04 11.48 -2.58
C GLY A 58 15.06 9.95 -2.44
N SER A 59 16.26 9.35 -2.55
CA SER A 59 16.45 7.89 -2.65
C SER A 59 16.27 7.10 -1.33
N GLY A 60 15.51 7.59 -0.34
CA GLY A 60 15.44 6.87 0.93
C GLY A 60 14.41 7.30 1.97
N LYS A 61 13.48 8.20 1.65
CA LYS A 61 12.40 8.52 2.59
C LYS A 61 11.16 7.69 2.26
N PRO A 62 10.67 6.84 3.18
CA PRO A 62 9.38 6.17 2.99
C PRO A 62 8.32 7.24 2.74
N SER A 63 7.36 6.94 1.89
CA SER A 63 6.23 7.83 1.67
C SER A 63 5.58 8.17 3.01
N THR A 64 4.95 9.35 3.12
CA THR A 64 4.27 9.77 4.36
C THR A 64 3.29 8.69 4.86
N ARG A 65 2.67 7.95 3.92
CA ARG A 65 1.78 6.83 4.23
C ARG A 65 2.52 5.61 4.79
N GLU A 66 3.67 5.24 4.23
CA GLU A 66 4.48 4.14 4.78
C GLU A 66 4.95 4.46 6.20
N GLN A 67 5.39 5.70 6.46
CA GLN A 67 5.76 6.14 7.82
C GLN A 67 4.58 6.05 8.80
N GLN A 68 3.38 6.47 8.36
CA GLN A 68 2.17 6.35 9.18
C GLN A 68 1.84 4.88 9.49
N LEU A 69 1.94 4.00 8.49
CA LEU A 69 1.70 2.57 8.68
C LEU A 69 2.75 1.93 9.59
N GLU A 70 4.02 2.30 9.46
CA GLU A 70 5.08 1.82 10.36
C GLU A 70 4.83 2.23 11.81
N ALA A 71 4.38 3.47 12.03
CA ALA A 71 4.00 3.96 13.36
C ALA A 71 2.80 3.17 13.93
N GLU A 72 1.76 2.96 13.12
CA GLU A 72 0.58 2.18 13.51
C GLU A 72 0.93 0.72 13.84
N VAL A 73 1.80 0.09 13.04
CA VAL A 73 2.28 -1.27 13.31
C VAL A 73 3.04 -1.33 14.64
N ALA A 74 3.89 -0.35 14.94
CA ALA A 74 4.63 -0.29 16.20
C ALA A 74 3.68 -0.14 17.41
N GLU A 75 2.66 0.72 17.29
CA GLU A 75 1.64 0.92 18.33
C GLU A 75 0.83 -0.36 18.56
N LEU A 76 0.30 -0.97 17.50
CA LEU A 76 -0.48 -2.20 17.59
C LEU A 76 0.34 -3.38 18.14
N THR A 77 1.62 -3.48 17.78
CA THR A 77 2.51 -4.52 18.30
C THR A 77 2.71 -4.38 19.82
N THR A 78 2.84 -3.14 20.30
CA THR A 78 2.97 -2.86 21.74
C THR A 78 1.70 -3.24 22.49
N ALA A 79 0.54 -2.77 22.02
CA ALA A 79 -0.76 -3.09 22.64
C ALA A 79 -1.04 -4.60 22.66
N LEU A 80 -0.68 -5.32 21.58
CA LEU A 80 -0.80 -6.78 21.53
C LEU A 80 0.09 -7.46 22.57
N GLY A 81 1.32 -6.98 22.76
CA GLY A 81 2.24 -7.47 23.77
C GLY A 81 1.69 -7.30 25.19
N GLU A 82 1.15 -6.14 25.49
CA GLU A 82 0.52 -5.82 26.79
C GLU A 82 -0.68 -6.74 27.07
N ALA A 83 -1.60 -6.87 26.11
CA ALA A 83 -2.74 -7.76 26.23
C ALA A 83 -2.33 -9.24 26.43
N ALA A 84 -1.27 -9.68 25.74
CA ALA A 84 -0.74 -11.03 25.91
C ALA A 84 -0.16 -11.27 27.31
N VAL A 85 0.45 -10.25 27.93
CA VAL A 85 0.93 -10.31 29.31
C VAL A 85 -0.24 -10.37 30.29
N GLU A 86 -1.25 -9.51 30.13
CA GLU A 86 -2.45 -9.52 30.98
C GLU A 86 -3.17 -10.86 30.95
N LEU A 87 -3.35 -11.44 29.76
CA LEU A 87 -3.95 -12.77 29.61
C LEU A 87 -3.15 -13.85 30.32
N ARG A 88 -1.82 -13.79 30.27
CA ARG A 88 -0.95 -14.76 30.96
C ARG A 88 -1.07 -14.63 32.47
N VAL A 89 -1.08 -13.41 32.99
CA VAL A 89 -1.25 -13.13 34.42
C VAL A 89 -2.61 -13.61 34.90
N TRP A 90 -3.67 -13.32 34.14
CA TRP A 90 -5.02 -13.75 34.49
C TRP A 90 -5.16 -15.27 34.51
N LYS A 91 -4.64 -15.98 33.50
CA LYS A 91 -4.62 -17.45 33.47
C LYS A 91 -3.89 -18.04 34.67
N LYS A 92 -2.67 -17.59 34.95
CA LYS A 92 -1.89 -18.04 36.12
C LYS A 92 -2.62 -17.76 37.45
N SER A 93 -3.30 -16.62 37.55
CA SER A 93 -4.07 -16.26 38.74
C SER A 93 -5.35 -17.09 38.90
N ALA A 94 -5.97 -17.52 37.79
CA ALA A 94 -7.09 -18.44 37.81
C ALA A 94 -6.65 -19.85 38.25
N GLU A 95 -5.51 -20.33 37.77
CA GLU A 95 -4.91 -21.61 38.18
C GLU A 95 -4.60 -21.64 39.68
N HIS A 96 -4.01 -20.57 40.22
CA HIS A 96 -3.72 -20.47 41.65
C HIS A 96 -4.97 -20.36 42.55
N ARG A 97 -6.08 -19.81 42.03
CA ARG A 97 -7.34 -19.69 42.78
C ARG A 97 -8.14 -21.00 42.86
N LEU A 98 -7.89 -21.95 41.96
CA LEU A 98 -8.63 -23.22 41.94
C LEU A 98 -8.05 -24.28 42.89
N GLY A 99 -6.84 -24.10 43.44
CA GLY A 99 -6.16 -25.07 44.31
C GLY A 99 -5.90 -26.43 43.62
N PRO A 100 -4.97 -27.27 44.11
CA PRO A 100 -4.88 -28.64 43.59
C PRO A 100 -6.23 -29.32 43.81
N SER A 101 -6.86 -29.73 42.71
CA SER A 101 -8.11 -30.47 42.74
C SER A 101 -7.89 -31.70 43.61
N LYS A 102 -8.56 -31.76 44.77
CA LYS A 102 -8.71 -32.99 45.53
C LYS A 102 -9.53 -33.94 44.66
N THR A 103 -8.86 -34.68 43.79
CA THR A 103 -9.44 -35.89 43.21
C THR A 103 -9.67 -36.82 44.38
N SER A 104 -10.94 -36.96 44.74
CA SER A 104 -11.39 -37.81 45.84
C SER A 104 -10.99 -39.26 45.57
N ARG A 105 -10.73 -39.93 46.70
CA ARG A 105 -10.38 -41.33 46.93
C ARG A 105 -11.24 -42.33 46.16
#